data_AF-A0A6C0FDA1-F1
#
_entry.id   AF-A0A6C0FDA1-F1
#
_cell.length_a   1.000
_cell.length_b   1.000
_cell.length_c   1.000
_cell.angle_alpha   90.00
_cell.angle_beta   90.00
_cell.angle_gamma   90.00
#
_symmetry.space_group_name_H-M   'P 1'
#
loop_
_entity.id
_entity.type
_entity.pdbx_description
1 polymer ?
#
loop_
_entity_poly.entity_id
_entity_poly.type
_entity_poly.pdbx_seq_one_letter_code
_entity_poly.pdbx_strand_id
1 'polypeptide(L)'
;MWIDRIDDFHANNNVTLDMNRELHLSIYVKEILKYKIEFSLSDGNINIKNIEEDKSMSFDDFYYWWNIDRFDEVLSEEEVIFNDFNELKSKVLPAIENIKQPEIKESDSQEERKKKELKIKSNNEKVLKLQGHVKSEADKSNSQINILRQFRGLYPTKDSLKVFAENVIVLLKHTE
;
A
#
# COMPACT_ATOMS: atom_id res chain seq x y z
N MET A 1 2.79 5.09 7.39
CA MET A 1 3.41 4.42 6.22
C MET A 1 3.09 5.23 4.96
N TRP A 2 3.82 5.05 3.86
CA TRP A 2 3.51 5.64 2.56
C TRP A 2 2.14 5.19 2.06
N ILE A 3 1.79 3.92 2.27
CA ILE A 3 0.49 3.36 1.89
C ILE A 3 -0.64 4.08 2.62
N ASP A 4 -0.49 4.38 3.91
CA ASP A 4 -1.51 5.11 4.68
C ASP A 4 -1.72 6.51 4.08
N ARG A 5 -0.65 7.21 3.70
CA ARG A 5 -0.73 8.55 3.10
C ARG A 5 -1.42 8.51 1.74
N ILE A 6 -1.18 7.46 0.96
CA ILE A 6 -1.79 7.26 -0.35
C ILE A 6 -3.27 6.91 -0.19
N ASP A 7 -3.61 6.00 0.72
CA ASP A 7 -4.98 5.60 1.03
C ASP A 7 -5.79 6.79 1.58
N ASP A 8 -5.21 7.59 2.49
CA ASP A 8 -5.80 8.83 2.98
C ASP A 8 -6.07 9.82 1.85
N PHE A 9 -5.13 9.96 0.91
CA PHE A 9 -5.33 10.81 -0.26
C PHE A 9 -6.47 10.28 -1.14
N HIS A 10 -6.49 8.98 -1.45
CA HIS A 10 -7.55 8.36 -2.25
C HIS A 10 -8.94 8.47 -1.59
N ALA A 11 -9.02 8.37 -0.26
CA ALA A 11 -10.29 8.46 0.46
C ALA A 11 -10.85 9.89 0.51
N ASN A 12 -9.97 10.90 0.59
CA ASN A 12 -10.38 12.30 0.77
C ASN A 12 -10.38 13.12 -0.53
N ASN A 13 -9.77 12.63 -1.60
CA ASN A 13 -9.74 13.31 -2.87
C ASN A 13 -11.05 13.07 -3.66
N ASN A 14 -11.93 14.06 -3.64
CA ASN A 14 -13.19 14.04 -4.40
C ASN A 14 -13.02 14.33 -5.90
N VAL A 15 -11.80 14.62 -6.36
CA VAL A 15 -11.51 14.98 -7.74
C VAL A 15 -10.95 13.76 -8.49
N THR A 16 -11.56 13.43 -9.63
CA THR A 16 -10.99 12.45 -10.56
C THR A 16 -9.66 12.95 -11.08
N LEU A 17 -8.56 12.39 -10.59
CA LEU A 17 -7.25 12.66 -11.13
C LEU A 17 -7.02 11.81 -12.37
N ASP A 18 -6.76 12.49 -13.49
CA ASP A 18 -6.14 11.84 -14.63
C ASP A 18 -4.64 11.65 -14.32
N MET A 19 -4.28 10.45 -13.87
CA MET A 19 -2.89 10.07 -13.54
C MET A 19 -1.97 10.06 -14.78
N ASN A 20 -2.51 10.22 -16.00
CA ASN A 20 -1.71 10.42 -17.21
C ASN A 20 -1.37 11.90 -17.46
N ARG A 21 -1.97 12.83 -16.70
CA ARG A 21 -1.71 14.27 -16.82
C ARG A 21 -0.70 14.71 -15.78
N GLU A 22 0.44 15.19 -16.26
CA GLU A 22 1.62 15.57 -15.47
C GLU A 22 1.32 16.53 -14.30
N LEU A 23 0.42 17.51 -14.51
CA LEU A 23 -0.01 18.43 -13.44
C LEU A 23 -0.84 17.73 -12.35
N HIS A 24 -1.75 16.81 -12.72
CA HIS A 24 -2.54 16.06 -11.74
C HIS A 24 -1.67 15.08 -10.95
N LEU A 25 -0.71 14.44 -11.63
CA LEU A 25 0.29 13.61 -10.98
C LEU A 25 1.15 14.42 -10.00
N SER A 26 1.50 15.65 -10.36
CA SER A 26 2.23 16.56 -9.47
C SER A 26 1.40 16.96 -8.24
N ILE A 27 0.09 17.18 -8.38
CA ILE A 27 -0.82 17.40 -7.23
C ILE A 27 -0.81 16.17 -6.32
N TYR A 28 -1.00 14.98 -6.89
CA TYR A 28 -0.99 13.71 -6.17
C TYR A 28 0.29 13.52 -5.36
N VAL A 29 1.45 13.65 -6.02
CA VAL A 29 2.75 13.46 -5.36
C VAL A 29 3.01 14.54 -4.30
N LYS A 30 2.70 15.81 -4.59
CA LYS A 30 2.85 16.90 -3.61
C LYS A 30 2.02 16.63 -2.35
N GLU A 31 0.78 16.16 -2.50
CA GLU A 31 -0.09 15.87 -1.35
C GLU A 31 0.38 14.68 -0.52
N ILE A 32 0.92 13.63 -1.15
CA ILE A 32 1.53 12.51 -0.43
C ILE A 32 2.77 12.94 0.35
N LEU A 33 3.56 13.85 -0.23
CA LEU A 33 4.80 14.33 0.36
C LEU A 33 4.61 15.33 1.51
N LYS A 34 3.46 16.00 1.62
CA LYS A 34 3.27 17.19 2.48
C LYS A 34 3.66 17.05 3.95
N TYR A 35 3.67 15.82 4.48
CA TYR A 35 4.05 15.54 5.86
C TYR A 35 5.56 15.42 6.07
N LYS A 36 6.33 15.28 4.99
CA LYS A 36 7.78 15.06 5.02
C LYS A 36 8.55 16.11 4.23
N ILE A 37 8.00 16.58 3.12
CA ILE A 37 8.61 17.58 2.25
C ILE A 37 7.67 18.78 2.15
N GLU A 38 8.19 19.94 2.51
CA GLU A 38 7.54 21.23 2.30
C GLU A 38 8.12 21.88 1.05
N PHE A 39 7.22 22.34 0.18
CA PHE A 39 7.56 23.15 -0.99
C PHE A 39 7.02 24.57 -0.77
N SER A 40 7.89 25.56 -0.90
CA SER A 40 7.52 26.98 -0.82
C SER A 40 8.19 27.77 -1.95
N LEU A 41 7.75 29.00 -2.17
CA LEU A 41 8.36 29.92 -3.14
C LEU A 41 9.08 31.05 -2.42
N SER A 42 10.28 31.39 -2.89
CA SER A 42 10.96 32.64 -2.53
C SER A 42 11.60 33.21 -3.78
N ASP A 43 11.30 34.47 -4.10
CA ASP A 43 11.82 35.18 -5.28
C ASP A 43 11.63 34.42 -6.60
N GLY A 44 10.52 33.67 -6.72
CA GLY A 44 10.19 32.86 -7.89
C GLY A 44 10.94 31.53 -8.00
N ASN A 45 11.81 31.21 -7.04
CA ASN A 45 12.50 29.92 -6.95
C ASN A 45 11.78 28.99 -5.96
N ILE A 46 11.81 27.69 -6.25
CA ILE A 46 11.30 26.67 -5.35
C ILE A 46 12.28 26.44 -4.21
N ASN A 47 11.76 26.53 -2.99
CA ASN A 47 12.44 26.11 -1.78
C ASN A 47 11.88 24.75 -1.37
N ILE A 48 12.75 23.78 -1.16
CA ILE A 48 12.40 22.43 -0.75
C ILE A 48 12.96 22.22 0.65
N LYS A 49 12.13 21.75 1.59
CA LYS A 49 12.54 21.52 2.97
C LYS A 49 12.08 20.15 3.44
N ASN A 50 12.99 19.36 4.02
CA ASN A 50 12.63 18.18 4.79
C ASN A 50 12.12 18.65 6.16
N ILE A 51 10.86 18.37 6.46
CA ILE A 51 10.17 18.81 7.68
C ILE A 51 10.73 18.07 8.91
N GLU A 52 11.02 16.78 8.76
CA GLU A 52 11.49 15.93 9.87
C GLU A 52 12.92 16.31 10.30
N GLU A 53 13.76 16.71 9.35
CA GLU A 53 15.16 17.10 9.59
C GLU A 53 15.35 18.61 9.80
N ASP A 54 14.29 19.40 9.67
CA ASP A 54 14.34 20.88 9.62
C ASP A 54 15.42 21.41 8.64
N LYS A 55 15.57 20.72 7.50
CA LYS A 55 16.70 20.92 6.58
C LYS A 55 16.23 21.37 5.20
N SER A 56 16.75 22.50 4.74
CA SER A 56 16.60 22.94 3.35
C SER A 56 17.41 22.05 2.41
N MET A 57 16.83 21.73 1.27
CA MET A 57 17.42 20.90 0.23
C MET A 57 17.56 21.70 -1.06
N SER A 58 18.70 21.58 -1.71
CA SER A 58 18.78 21.94 -3.13
C SER A 58 17.94 20.97 -3.97
N PHE A 59 17.66 21.32 -5.22
CA PHE A 59 17.00 20.39 -6.14
C PHE A 59 17.80 19.08 -6.31
N ASP A 60 19.14 19.16 -6.29
CA ASP A 60 20.00 17.99 -6.43
C ASP A 60 19.92 17.11 -5.18
N ASP A 61 19.91 17.70 -3.98
CA ASP A 61 19.69 16.96 -2.73
C ASP A 61 18.32 16.28 -2.73
N PHE A 62 17.28 17.00 -3.17
CA PHE A 62 15.94 16.44 -3.30
C PHE A 62 15.88 15.29 -4.32
N TYR A 63 16.60 15.39 -5.43
CA TYR A 63 16.71 14.32 -6.42
C TYR A 63 17.37 13.07 -5.84
N TYR A 64 18.44 13.23 -5.07
CA TYR A 64 19.08 12.10 -4.38
C TYR A 64 18.14 11.47 -3.36
N TRP A 65 17.52 12.28 -2.51
CA TRP A 65 16.55 11.80 -1.53
C TRP A 65 15.39 11.04 -2.19
N TRP A 66 14.84 11.57 -3.29
CA TRP A 66 13.72 10.98 -4.02
C TRP A 66 14.05 9.58 -4.58
N ASN A 67 15.27 9.42 -5.09
CA ASN A 67 15.68 8.20 -5.80
C ASN A 67 16.35 7.16 -4.89
N ILE A 68 16.88 7.57 -3.73
CA ILE A 68 17.60 6.68 -2.81
C ILE A 68 16.77 6.53 -1.55
N ASP A 69 16.73 7.55 -0.70
CA ASP A 69 16.16 7.43 0.64
C ASP A 69 14.67 7.07 0.59
N ARG A 70 13.88 7.80 -0.19
CA ARG A 70 12.45 7.50 -0.39
C ARG A 70 12.26 6.15 -1.08
N PHE A 71 13.15 5.75 -2.00
CA PHE A 71 13.06 4.45 -2.66
C PHE A 71 13.22 3.31 -1.64
N ASP A 72 14.22 3.41 -0.76
CA ASP A 72 14.50 2.42 0.27
C ASP A 72 13.40 2.40 1.35
N GLU A 73 12.85 3.56 1.71
CA GLU A 73 11.70 3.66 2.59
C GLU A 73 10.48 2.90 2.03
N VAL A 74 10.15 3.14 0.75
CA VAL A 74 9.02 2.47 0.09
C VAL A 74 9.28 0.96 -0.04
N LEU A 75 10.50 0.55 -0.40
CA LEU A 75 10.87 -0.85 -0.51
C LEU A 75 10.79 -1.58 0.84
N SER A 76 11.26 -0.93 1.91
CA SER A 76 11.18 -1.48 3.28
C SER A 76 9.73 -1.69 3.71
N GLU A 77 8.83 -0.78 3.31
CA GLU A 77 7.41 -0.90 3.59
C GLU A 77 6.74 -2.02 2.79
N GLU A 78 7.10 -2.20 1.50
CA GLU A 78 6.67 -3.36 0.70
C GLU A 78 7.06 -4.69 1.39
N GLU A 79 8.27 -4.76 1.96
CA GLU A 79 8.74 -5.94 2.68
C GLU A 79 7.94 -6.21 3.96
N VAL A 80 7.61 -5.17 4.74
CA VAL A 80 6.76 -5.31 5.94
C VAL A 80 5.39 -5.91 5.57
N ILE A 81 4.71 -5.34 4.56
CA ILE A 81 3.40 -5.83 4.12
C ILE A 81 3.48 -7.28 3.63
N PHE A 82 4.53 -7.63 2.90
CA PHE A 82 4.74 -8.99 2.41
C PHE A 82 4.98 -9.98 3.56
N ASN A 83 5.80 -9.59 4.55
CA ASN A 83 6.11 -10.42 5.70
C ASN A 83 4.90 -10.61 6.62
N ASP A 84 4.09 -9.58 6.86
CA ASP A 84 2.85 -9.66 7.63
C ASP A 84 1.87 -10.67 7.01
N PHE A 85 1.71 -10.63 5.68
CA PHE A 85 0.89 -11.61 4.97
C PHE A 85 1.45 -13.03 5.09
N ASN A 86 2.76 -13.21 4.96
CA ASN A 86 3.39 -14.52 5.10
C ASN A 86 3.25 -15.08 6.52
N GLU A 87 3.35 -14.22 7.53
CA GLU A 87 3.12 -14.61 8.92
C GLU A 87 1.67 -15.08 9.10
N LEU A 88 0.68 -14.32 8.62
CA LEU A 88 -0.72 -14.72 8.64
C LEU A 88 -0.94 -16.07 7.93
N LYS A 89 -0.38 -16.22 6.72
CA LYS A 89 -0.46 -17.45 5.93
C LYS A 89 0.14 -18.64 6.68
N SER A 90 1.29 -18.45 7.33
CA SER A 90 1.98 -19.49 8.10
C SER A 90 1.18 -19.96 9.32
N LYS A 91 0.30 -19.12 9.87
CA LYS A 91 -0.60 -19.45 10.99
C LYS A 91 -1.89 -20.11 10.52
N VAL A 92 -2.49 -19.59 9.46
CA VAL A 92 -3.84 -20.00 9.02
C VAL A 92 -3.83 -21.29 8.19
N LEU A 93 -2.84 -21.50 7.31
CA LEU A 93 -2.80 -22.71 6.48
C LEU A 93 -2.65 -23.99 7.31
N PRO A 94 -1.72 -24.08 8.28
CA PRO A 94 -1.66 -25.26 9.15
C PRO A 94 -2.92 -25.43 9.99
N ALA A 95 -3.58 -24.34 10.40
CA ALA A 95 -4.84 -24.44 11.13
C ALA A 95 -5.94 -25.08 10.27
N ILE A 96 -6.00 -24.78 8.97
CA ILE A 96 -6.91 -25.42 8.00
C ILE A 96 -6.59 -26.92 7.86
N GLU A 97 -5.32 -27.27 7.66
CA GLU A 97 -4.87 -28.66 7.49
C GLU A 97 -5.17 -29.53 8.72
N ASN A 98 -5.12 -28.95 9.91
CA ASN A 98 -5.39 -29.63 11.17
C ASN A 98 -6.90 -29.85 11.46
N ILE A 99 -7.82 -29.31 10.64
CA ILE A 99 -9.26 -29.55 10.79
C ILE A 99 -9.58 -30.99 10.38
N LYS A 100 -9.66 -31.87 11.37
CA LYS A 100 -10.00 -33.29 11.17
C LYS A 100 -11.41 -33.45 10.61
N GLN A 101 -11.53 -34.24 9.54
CA GLN A 101 -12.82 -34.68 9.02
C GLN A 101 -13.17 -36.04 9.62
N PRO A 102 -14.31 -36.19 10.32
CA PRO A 102 -14.71 -37.49 10.85
C PRO A 102 -15.10 -38.44 9.71
N GLU A 103 -14.70 -39.69 9.82
CA GLU A 103 -15.00 -40.74 8.84
C GLU A 103 -16.36 -41.40 9.15
N ILE A 104 -17.21 -41.50 8.13
CA ILE A 104 -18.49 -42.22 8.21
C ILE A 104 -18.23 -43.68 7.85
N LYS A 105 -18.55 -44.60 8.76
CA LYS A 105 -18.37 -46.04 8.58
C LYS A 105 -19.70 -46.73 8.31
N GLU A 106 -19.66 -47.84 7.59
CA GLU A 106 -20.87 -48.63 7.34
C GLU A 106 -21.54 -49.14 8.62
N SER A 107 -20.75 -49.41 9.66
CA SER A 107 -21.21 -49.86 10.98
C SER A 107 -21.85 -48.76 11.83
N ASP A 108 -21.77 -47.48 11.43
CA ASP A 108 -22.33 -46.37 12.21
C ASP A 108 -23.87 -46.42 12.22
N SER A 109 -24.45 -46.18 13.39
CA SER A 109 -25.90 -45.98 13.54
C SER A 109 -26.39 -44.74 12.78
N GLN A 110 -27.68 -44.66 12.45
CA GLN A 110 -28.26 -43.49 11.77
C GLN A 110 -28.03 -42.17 12.53
N GLU A 111 -28.06 -42.20 13.87
CA GLU A 111 -27.78 -41.00 14.68
C GLU A 111 -26.30 -40.60 14.64
N GLU A 112 -25.38 -41.55 14.67
CA GLU A 112 -23.94 -41.28 14.55
C GLU A 112 -23.58 -40.71 13.18
N ARG A 113 -24.17 -41.26 12.11
CA ARG A 113 -24.01 -40.75 10.74
C ARG A 113 -24.44 -39.28 10.65
N LYS A 114 -25.65 -38.95 11.12
CA LYS A 114 -26.15 -37.56 11.14
C LYS A 114 -25.24 -36.61 11.93
N LYS A 115 -24.72 -37.05 13.09
CA LYS A 115 -23.78 -36.24 13.89
C LYS A 115 -22.46 -35.99 13.14
N LYS A 116 -21.92 -37.01 12.46
CA LYS A 116 -20.71 -36.88 11.64
C LYS A 116 -20.93 -35.97 10.43
N GLU A 117 -22.05 -36.11 9.72
CA GLU A 117 -22.43 -35.23 8.61
C GLU A 117 -22.53 -33.76 9.01
N LEU A 118 -23.18 -33.47 10.14
CA LEU A 118 -23.25 -32.10 10.68
C LEU A 118 -21.86 -31.55 11.02
N LYS A 119 -20.99 -32.40 11.58
CA LYS A 119 -19.61 -32.02 11.91
C LYS A 119 -18.78 -31.73 10.66
N ILE A 120 -18.88 -32.58 9.62
CA ILE A 120 -18.22 -32.39 8.32
C ILE A 120 -18.67 -31.06 7.71
N LYS A 121 -19.99 -30.80 7.67
CA LYS A 121 -20.53 -29.54 7.15
C LYS A 121 -19.96 -28.33 7.91
N SER A 122 -20.01 -28.37 9.24
CA SER A 122 -19.46 -27.29 10.07
C SER A 122 -17.96 -27.09 9.87
N ASN A 123 -17.19 -28.17 9.75
CA ASN A 123 -15.75 -28.10 9.50
C ASN A 123 -15.46 -27.51 8.12
N ASN A 124 -16.20 -27.91 7.07
CA ASN A 124 -16.07 -27.35 5.73
C ASN A 124 -16.39 -25.85 5.70
N GLU A 125 -17.44 -25.41 6.40
CA GLU A 125 -17.76 -23.98 6.54
C GLU A 125 -16.62 -23.20 7.21
N LYS A 126 -15.98 -23.77 8.24
CA LYS A 126 -14.80 -23.15 8.88
C LYS A 126 -13.61 -23.06 7.94
N VAL A 127 -13.31 -24.15 7.22
CA VAL A 127 -12.24 -24.18 6.21
C VAL A 127 -12.47 -23.10 5.16
N LEU A 128 -13.68 -23.00 4.62
CA LEU A 128 -14.04 -21.98 3.62
C LEU A 128 -13.87 -20.56 4.16
N LYS A 129 -14.27 -20.30 5.41
CA LYS A 129 -14.08 -18.98 6.04
C LYS A 129 -12.60 -18.63 6.19
N LEU A 130 -11.78 -19.57 6.65
CA LEU A 130 -10.34 -19.36 6.81
C LEU A 130 -9.64 -19.15 5.47
N GLN A 131 -9.99 -19.95 4.45
CA GLN A 131 -9.50 -19.76 3.08
C GLN A 131 -9.92 -18.41 2.50
N GLY A 132 -11.17 -18.01 2.72
CA GLY A 132 -11.68 -16.70 2.33
C GLY A 132 -10.93 -15.55 2.99
N HIS A 133 -10.59 -15.68 4.28
CA HIS A 133 -9.78 -14.68 4.98
C HIS A 133 -8.37 -14.58 4.40
N VAL A 134 -7.67 -15.71 4.19
CA VAL A 134 -6.32 -15.70 3.56
C VAL A 134 -6.36 -15.07 2.18
N LYS A 135 -7.39 -15.37 1.37
CA LYS A 135 -7.55 -14.77 0.05
C LYS A 135 -7.77 -13.26 0.13
N SER A 136 -8.66 -12.81 1.02
CA SER A 136 -8.94 -11.38 1.19
C SER A 136 -7.69 -10.60 1.60
N GLU A 137 -6.88 -11.16 2.51
CA GLU A 137 -5.63 -10.52 2.94
C GLU A 137 -4.58 -10.55 1.82
N ALA A 138 -4.51 -11.61 1.03
CA ALA A 138 -3.63 -11.67 -0.15
C ALA A 138 -4.00 -10.61 -1.20
N ASP A 139 -5.29 -10.45 -1.48
CA ASP A 139 -5.78 -9.46 -2.44
C ASP A 139 -5.46 -8.03 -1.95
N LYS A 140 -5.66 -7.79 -0.64
CA LYS A 140 -5.31 -6.51 0.01
C LYS A 140 -3.80 -6.23 -0.07
N SER A 141 -2.96 -7.17 0.38
CA SER A 141 -1.50 -6.98 0.40
C SER A 141 -0.94 -6.77 -1.01
N ASN A 142 -1.43 -7.54 -1.99
CA ASN A 142 -1.04 -7.37 -3.40
C ASN A 142 -1.46 -6.00 -3.93
N SER A 143 -2.65 -5.52 -3.60
CA SER A 143 -3.09 -4.19 -4.02
C SER A 143 -2.20 -3.10 -3.43
N GLN A 144 -1.88 -3.18 -2.14
CA GLN A 144 -1.03 -2.20 -1.46
C GLN A 144 0.40 -2.21 -2.03
N ILE A 145 1.00 -3.39 -2.21
CA ILE A 145 2.32 -3.53 -2.83
C ILE A 145 2.34 -2.95 -4.25
N ASN A 146 1.27 -3.16 -5.04
CA ASN A 146 1.18 -2.59 -6.38
C ASN A 146 1.15 -1.07 -6.37
N ILE A 147 0.41 -0.46 -5.43
CA ILE A 147 0.34 0.99 -5.25
C ILE A 147 1.72 1.54 -4.87
N LEU A 148 2.38 0.94 -3.87
CA LEU A 148 3.73 1.34 -3.44
C LEU A 148 4.75 1.21 -4.57
N ARG A 149 4.70 0.12 -5.33
CA ARG A 149 5.57 -0.09 -6.49
C ARG A 149 5.37 0.97 -7.57
N GLN A 150 4.13 1.37 -7.85
CA GLN A 150 3.83 2.45 -8.79
C GLN A 150 4.38 3.79 -8.26
N PHE A 151 4.12 4.10 -6.98
CA PHE A 151 4.65 5.30 -6.34
C PHE A 151 6.18 5.35 -6.39
N ARG A 152 6.85 4.23 -6.11
CA ARG A 152 8.31 4.09 -6.21
C ARG A 152 8.83 4.40 -7.61
N GLY A 153 8.09 4.02 -8.65
CA GLY A 153 8.47 4.26 -10.04
C GLY A 153 8.23 5.67 -10.57
N LEU A 154 7.63 6.57 -9.79
CA LEU A 154 7.39 7.95 -10.22
C LEU A 154 8.68 8.76 -10.27
N TYR A 155 8.80 9.58 -11.32
CA TYR A 155 9.91 10.51 -11.54
C TYR A 155 11.32 9.88 -11.43
N PRO A 156 11.63 8.82 -12.20
CA PRO A 156 12.87 8.06 -12.05
C PRO A 156 14.13 8.77 -12.59
N THR A 157 13.95 9.90 -13.30
CA THR A 157 15.07 10.66 -13.86
C THR A 157 15.06 12.09 -13.37
N LYS A 158 16.24 12.73 -13.38
CA LYS A 158 16.39 14.13 -12.97
C LYS A 158 15.49 15.06 -13.77
N ASP A 159 15.35 14.82 -15.08
CA ASP A 159 14.46 15.59 -15.95
C ASP A 159 12.98 15.42 -15.56
N SER A 160 12.54 14.19 -15.30
CA SER A 160 11.14 13.95 -14.89
C SER A 160 10.83 14.59 -13.53
N LEU A 161 11.76 14.55 -12.58
CA LEU A 161 11.60 15.21 -11.28
C LEU A 161 11.67 16.74 -11.40
N LYS A 162 12.39 17.26 -12.40
CA LYS A 162 12.41 18.68 -12.70
C LYS A 162 11.06 19.15 -13.23
N VAL A 163 10.44 18.40 -14.14
CA VAL A 163 9.07 18.68 -14.60
C VAL A 163 8.08 18.69 -13.43
N PHE A 164 8.20 17.73 -12.51
CA PHE A 164 7.43 17.74 -11.26
C PHE A 164 7.65 19.04 -10.47
N ALA A 165 8.90 19.44 -10.21
CA ALA A 165 9.20 20.66 -9.48
C ALA A 165 8.66 21.92 -10.18
N GLU A 166 8.72 21.99 -11.51
CA GLU A 166 8.13 23.07 -12.31
C GLU A 166 6.61 23.13 -12.16
N ASN A 167 5.93 21.98 -12.16
CA ASN A 167 4.49 21.94 -11.87
C ASN A 167 4.18 22.35 -10.43
N VAL A 168 5.00 21.97 -9.45
CA VAL A 168 4.84 22.42 -8.08
C VAL A 168 4.95 23.95 -7.99
N ILE A 169 5.88 24.57 -8.72
CA ILE A 169 5.96 26.05 -8.81
C ILE A 169 4.66 26.62 -9.37
N VAL A 170 4.12 26.06 -10.45
CA VAL A 170 2.84 26.51 -11.05
C VAL A 170 1.69 26.39 -10.05
N LEU A 171 1.62 25.27 -9.31
CA LEU A 171 0.60 25.05 -8.29
C LEU A 171 0.71 26.07 -7.16
N LEU A 172 1.91 26.31 -6.64
CA LEU A 172 2.14 27.27 -5.56
C LEU A 172 1.77 28.70 -5.97
N LYS A 173 2.12 29.13 -7.20
CA LYS A 173 1.72 30.44 -7.75
C LYS A 173 0.21 30.65 -7.89
N HIS A 174 -0.56 29.57 -7.97
CA HIS A 174 -2.03 29.63 -8.06
C HIS A 174 -2.73 29.49 -6.71
N THR A 175 -1.99 29.20 -5.63
CA THR A 175 -2.54 29.00 -4.28
C THR A 175 -2.24 30.18 -3.34
N GLU A 176 -1.30 31.06 -3.71
CA GLU A 176 -1.06 32.38 -3.11
C GLU A 176 -2.01 33.46 -3.68
#